data_AF-A0A928NFP4-F1
#
_entry.id   AF-A0A928NFP4-F1
#
_cell.length_a   1.000
_cell.length_b   1.000
_cell.length_c   1.000
_cell.angle_alpha   90.00
_cell.angle_beta   90.00
_cell.angle_gamma   90.00
#
_symmetry.space_group_name_H-M   'P 1'
#
loop_
_entity.id
_entity.type
_entity.pdbx_description
1 polymer ?
#
loop_
_entity_poly.entity_id
_entity_poly.type
_entity_poly.pdbx_seq_one_letter_code
_entity_poly.pdbx_strand_id
1 'polypeptide(L)' 'MAFQIKPNKKETDNKTIRFPLALINKIEAVIDDKDISFSGFVIQACEYALENMETTQEENSQTDKS' A
#
# COMPACT_ATOMS: atom_id res chain seq x y z
N MET A 1 25.45 30.80 13.39
CA MET A 1 24.03 30.45 13.23
C MET A 1 23.90 28.95 13.44
N ALA A 2 23.05 28.52 14.38
CA ALA A 2 22.89 27.10 14.69
C ALA A 2 21.81 26.50 13.80
N PHE A 3 22.14 25.40 13.13
CA PHE A 3 21.22 24.59 12.34
C PHE A 3 20.14 23.99 13.26
N GLN A 4 18.89 24.41 13.12
CA GLN A 4 17.76 23.86 13.87
C GLN A 4 17.05 22.80 13.03
N ILE A 5 17.25 21.53 13.39
CA ILE A 5 16.51 20.41 12.82
C ILE A 5 15.13 20.40 13.47
N LYS A 6 14.09 20.76 12.72
CA LYS A 6 12.70 20.58 13.16
C LYS A 6 12.38 19.08 13.18
N PRO A 7 11.86 18.52 14.28
CA PRO A 7 11.44 17.13 14.33
C PRO A 7 10.09 17.01 13.63
N ASN A 8 10.09 16.89 12.31
CA ASN A 8 8.91 16.47 11.57
C ASN A 8 9.25 15.22 10.76
N LYS A 9 9.65 14.16 11.48
CA LYS A 9 9.73 12.83 10.89
C LYS A 9 8.33 12.27 10.93
N LYS A 10 7.68 12.21 9.76
CA LYS A 10 6.72 11.13 9.53
C LYS A 10 7.50 9.85 9.75
N GLU A 11 7.15 9.07 10.76
CA GLU A 11 7.81 7.80 11.06
C GLU A 11 7.53 6.85 9.90
N THR A 12 8.52 6.67 9.03
CA THR A 12 8.46 5.72 7.91
C THR A 12 9.60 4.74 8.06
N ASP A 13 9.27 3.45 8.12
CA ASP A 13 10.25 2.38 8.12
C ASP A 13 10.40 1.79 6.72
N ASN A 14 11.64 1.57 6.29
CA ASN A 14 11.91 0.86 5.04
C ASN A 14 11.58 -0.63 5.20
N LYS A 15 10.68 -1.15 4.37
CA LYS A 15 10.34 -2.58 4.31
C LYS A 15 10.73 -3.12 2.93
N THR A 16 11.70 -4.04 2.89
CA THR A 16 12.14 -4.69 1.65
C THR A 16 11.32 -5.94 1.40
N ILE A 17 10.65 -6.01 0.25
CA ILE A 17 9.89 -7.19 -0.21
C ILE A 17 10.22 -7.52 -1.67
N ARG A 18 10.06 -8.79 -2.05
CA ARG A 18 10.30 -9.24 -3.43
C ARG A 18 8.98 -9.41 -4.18
N PHE A 19 8.89 -8.79 -5.35
CA PHE A 19 7.76 -8.98 -6.26
C PHE A 19 8.16 -9.94 -7.40
N PRO A 20 7.23 -10.77 -7.90
CA PRO A 20 7.42 -11.48 -9.15
C PRO A 20 7.58 -10.48 -10.32
N LEU A 21 8.51 -10.75 -11.25
CA LEU A 21 8.78 -9.89 -12.40
C LEU A 21 7.53 -9.62 -13.24
N ALA A 22 6.69 -10.64 -13.43
CA ALA A 22 5.44 -10.50 -14.16
C ALA A 22 4.46 -9.50 -13.52
N LEU A 23 4.52 -9.34 -12.20
CA LEU A 23 3.68 -8.38 -11.49
C LEU A 23 4.26 -6.96 -11.59
N ILE A 24 5.59 -6.81 -11.46
CA ILE A 24 6.27 -5.52 -11.64
C ILE A 24 5.98 -4.94 -13.01
N ASN A 25 6.17 -5.72 -14.08
CA ASN A 25 5.93 -5.25 -15.45
C ASN A 25 4.48 -4.79 -15.67
N LYS A 26 3.51 -5.44 -15.03
CA LYS A 26 2.09 -5.04 -15.10
C LYS A 26 1.85 -3.73 -14.34
N ILE A 27 2.49 -3.56 -13.18
CA ILE A 27 2.37 -2.34 -12.40
C ILE A 27 3.01 -1.18 -13.17
N GLU A 28 4.22 -1.36 -13.69
CA GLU A 28 4.94 -0.37 -14.50
C GLU A 28 4.11 0.10 -15.70
N ALA A 29 3.54 -0.84 -16.47
CA ALA A 29 2.66 -0.49 -17.59
C ALA A 29 1.41 0.30 -17.19
N VAL A 30 0.91 0.18 -15.95
CA VAL A 30 -0.27 0.91 -15.45
C VAL A 30 0.10 2.28 -14.91
N ILE A 31 1.30 2.43 -14.34
CA ILE A 31 1.77 3.70 -13.76
C ILE A 31 2.40 4.62 -14.80
N ASP A 32 2.87 4.09 -15.93
CA ASP A 32 3.47 4.86 -17.03
C ASP A 32 2.56 6.00 -17.49
N ASP A 33 1.24 5.77 -17.53
CA ASP A 33 0.26 6.78 -17.96
C ASP A 33 -0.21 7.72 -16.83
N LYS A 34 0.19 7.47 -15.58
CA LYS A 34 -0.43 8.09 -14.38
C LYS A 34 0.48 9.02 -13.58
N ASP A 35 1.73 9.23 -13.99
CA ASP A 35 2.71 10.07 -13.27
C ASP A 35 2.83 9.72 -11.77
N ILE A 36 2.71 8.43 -11.45
CA ILE A 36 2.80 7.89 -10.09
C ILE A 36 4.03 6.99 -10.00
N SER A 37 4.78 7.09 -8.90
CA SER A 37 5.90 6.18 -8.65
C SER A 37 5.42 4.79 -8.24
N PHE A 38 6.25 3.77 -8.48
CA PHE A 38 5.98 2.40 -8.02
C PHE A 38 5.69 2.34 -6.51
N SER A 39 6.45 3.08 -5.69
CA SER A 39 6.21 3.12 -4.24
C SER A 39 4.87 3.77 -3.88
N GLY A 40 4.48 4.84 -4.58
CA GLY A 40 3.18 5.48 -4.39
C GLY A 40 2.02 4.54 -4.74
N PHE A 41 2.15 3.80 -5.85
CA PHE A 41 1.19 2.77 -6.23
C PHE A 41 1.06 1.68 -5.16
N VAL A 42 2.18 1.15 -4.66
CA VAL A 42 2.16 0.08 -3.65
C VAL A 42 1.51 0.55 -2.35
N ILE A 43 1.81 1.77 -1.90
CA ILE A 43 1.19 2.34 -0.69
C ILE A 43 -0.33 2.41 -0.85
N GLN A 44 -0.81 3.00 -1.96
CA GLN A 44 -2.25 3.12 -2.23
C GLN A 44 -2.94 1.76 -2.36
N ALA A 45 -2.29 0.80 -3.03
CA ALA A 45 -2.81 -0.56 -3.15
C ALA A 45 -2.93 -1.23 -1.78
N CYS A 46 -1.97 -1.03 -0.87
CA CYS A 46 -2.04 -1.52 0.50
C CYS A 46 -3.13 -0.83 1.33
N GLU A 47 -3.27 0.49 1.23
CA GLU A 47 -4.33 1.25 1.89
C GLU A 47 -5.71 0.76 1.44
N TYR A 48 -5.92 0.69 0.12
CA TYR A 48 -7.15 0.16 -0.46
C TYR A 48 -7.42 -1.29 -0.02
N ALA A 49 -6.41 -2.16 -0.03
CA ALA A 49 -6.58 -3.54 0.40
C ALA A 49 -6.99 -3.64 1.87
N LEU A 50 -6.41 -2.82 2.76
CA LEU A 50 -6.75 -2.80 4.18
C LEU A 50 -8.17 -2.26 4.42
N GLU A 51 -8.54 -1.14 3.78
CA GLU A 51 -9.89 -0.57 3.90
C GLU A 51 -10.98 -1.54 3.44
N ASN A 52 -10.73 -2.29 2.36
CA ASN A 52 -11.68 -3.27 1.83
C ASN A 52 -11.60 -4.65 2.52
N MET A 53 -10.56 -4.92 3.30
CA MET A 53 -10.50 -6.11 4.15
C MET A 53 -11.37 -5.95 5.39
N GLU A 54 -11.50 -4.74 5.93
CA GLU A 54 -12.30 -4.46 7.12
C GLU A 54 -13.81 -4.50 6.84
N THR A 55 -14.25 -4.13 5.63
CA THR A 55 -15.66 -4.21 5.22
C THR A 55 -16.17 -5.65 5.05
N THR A 56 -15.28 -6.64 4.92
CA THR A 56 -15.66 -8.06 4.81
C THR A 56 -15.86 -8.73 6.18
N GLN A 57 -15.44 -8.10 7.30
CA GLN A 57 -15.63 -8.67 8.63
C GLN A 57 -17.09 -8.58 9.13
N GLU A 58 -17.93 -7.78 8.49
CA GLU A 58 -19.38 -7.72 8.81
C GLU A 58 -20.24 -8.69 7.97
N GLU A 59 -19.69 -9.35 6.94
CA GLU A 59 -20.47 -10.22 6.04
C GLU A 59 -20.21 -11.73 6.20
N ASN A 60 -19.39 -12.18 7.16
CA ASN A 60 -19.15 -13.62 7.37
C ASN A 60 -19.51 -14.15 8.78
N SER A 61 -20.54 -13.57 9.41
CA SER A 61 -21.17 -14.13 10.63
C SER A 61 -22.59 -14.67 10.38
N GLN A 62 -22.93 -15.11 9.18
CA GLN A 62 -24.15 -15.87 8.89
C GLN A 62 -23.89 -16.88 7.76
N THR A 63 -23.36 -18.05 8.09
CA THR A 63 -23.95 -19.38 7.81
C THR A 63 -22.90 -20.46 8.05
N ASP A 64 -22.99 -21.12 9.20
CA ASP A 64 -22.78 -22.56 9.33
C ASP A 64 -23.49 -23.01 10.62
N LYS A 65 -24.82 -23.10 10.51
CA LYS A 65 -25.66 -23.93 11.38
C LYS A 65 -26.34 -24.94 10.46
N SER A 66 -25.82 -26.15 10.41
CA SER A 66 -26.53 -27.38 10.03
C SER A 66 -25.81 -28.58 10.61
#